data_AF-A0A0X8V005-F1
#
_entry.id   AF-A0A0X8V005-F1
#
_cell.length_a   1.000
_cell.length_b   1.000
_cell.length_c   1.000
_cell.angle_alpha   90.00
_cell.angle_beta   90.00
_cell.angle_gamma   90.00
#
_symmetry.space_group_name_H-M   'P 1'
#
loop_
_entity.id
_entity.type
_entity.pdbx_description
1 polymer ?
#
loop_
_entity_poly.entity_id
_entity_poly.type
_entity_poly.pdbx_seq_one_letter_code
_entity_poly.pdbx_strand_id
1 'polypeptide(L)'
;MYTPIGDEHLDESTFQEGMARLIRMTHQNGHSGPSARESPEKVGDFHICKMCNHVWKIRKSNPNPKSCPSCHSTIWNSPNARKIRCARCGHEWVTNLKHPAVCPNCRSRTYDLPTLMVRCKICGRRWEDAMNQSDATCPNCGKIPRDSVKILPRIEDMVANDKVEPRKKPLSISREDVDSLSKQPDDYSRFVYLNKIGLGPTEADILIRYMNEQKPVDIALELDIPLGIVFETIAPYIDAAGTEVN
;
A
#
# COMPACT_ATOMS: atom_id res chain seq x y z
N MET A 1 56.53 6.01 1.30
CA MET A 1 56.19 7.31 0.72
C MET A 1 54.85 7.14 0.02
N TYR A 2 53.77 7.68 0.59
CA TYR A 2 52.42 7.62 0.01
C TYR A 2 52.17 8.95 -0.70
N THR A 3 51.89 8.91 -1.99
CA THR A 3 51.39 10.06 -2.76
C THR A 3 49.90 10.24 -2.44
N PRO A 4 49.45 11.43 -2.00
CA PRO A 4 48.03 11.69 -1.82
C PRO A 4 47.34 11.72 -3.18
N ILE A 5 46.24 10.98 -3.30
CA ILE A 5 45.33 11.04 -4.44
C ILE A 5 44.58 12.38 -4.30
N GLY A 6 44.74 13.25 -5.30
CA GLY A 6 44.12 14.56 -5.30
C GLY A 6 42.60 14.45 -5.27
N ASP A 7 41.99 15.21 -4.36
CA ASP A 7 40.54 15.46 -4.34
C ASP A 7 40.18 16.21 -5.63
N GLU A 8 39.65 15.49 -6.62
CA GLU A 8 38.97 16.11 -7.76
C GLU A 8 37.66 16.72 -7.23
N HIS A 9 37.72 18.02 -6.94
CA HIS A 9 36.58 18.82 -6.57
C HIS A 9 35.62 18.88 -7.76
N LEU A 10 34.64 17.96 -7.78
CA LEU A 10 33.50 18.00 -8.69
C LEU A 10 32.74 19.29 -8.43
N ASP A 11 32.94 20.26 -9.32
CA ASP A 11 32.28 21.54 -9.33
C ASP A 11 30.74 21.34 -9.37
N GLU A 12 30.08 21.80 -8.31
CA GLU A 12 28.63 21.86 -8.11
C GLU A 12 27.90 22.44 -9.33
N SER A 13 28.55 23.36 -10.06
CA SER A 13 28.01 23.96 -11.29
C SER A 13 27.83 22.93 -12.40
N THR A 14 28.77 22.01 -12.58
CA THR A 14 28.68 20.92 -13.56
C THR A 14 27.51 19.98 -13.27
N PHE A 15 27.24 19.73 -11.99
CA PHE A 15 26.10 18.91 -11.56
C PHE A 15 24.77 19.61 -11.83
N GLN A 16 24.66 20.89 -11.47
CA GLN A 16 23.44 21.68 -11.73
C GLN A 16 23.18 21.88 -13.22
N GLU A 17 24.22 22.06 -14.04
CA GLU A 17 24.09 22.17 -15.49
C GLU A 17 23.62 20.86 -16.12
N GLY A 18 24.14 19.72 -15.63
CA GLY A 18 23.68 18.39 -16.00
C GLY A 18 22.19 18.17 -15.68
N MET A 19 21.75 18.57 -14.48
CA MET A 19 20.36 18.45 -14.04
C MET A 19 19.42 19.37 -14.81
N ALA A 20 19.82 20.62 -15.07
CA ALA A 20 19.05 21.56 -15.87
C ALA A 20 18.90 21.10 -17.33
N ARG A 21 19.87 20.35 -17.86
CA ARG A 21 19.79 19.73 -19.19
C ARG A 21 18.79 18.57 -19.21
N LEU A 22 18.76 17.74 -18.17
CA LEU A 22 17.77 16.66 -18.00
C LEU A 22 16.34 17.20 -17.93
N ILE A 23 16.11 18.27 -17.15
CA ILE A 23 14.79 18.90 -17.03
C ILE A 23 14.32 19.50 -18.37
N ARG A 24 15.22 20.12 -19.13
CA ARG A 24 14.89 20.64 -20.48
C ARG A 24 14.49 19.54 -21.45
N MET A 25 15.13 18.37 -21.38
CA MET A 25 14.75 17.21 -22.20
C MET A 25 13.36 16.66 -21.84
N THR A 26 12.92 16.76 -20.58
CA THR A 26 11.59 16.30 -20.17
C THR A 26 10.46 17.27 -20.56
N HIS A 27 10.73 18.59 -20.60
CA HIS A 27 9.69 19.58 -20.91
C HIS A 27 9.44 19.78 -22.42
N GLN A 28 10.39 19.43 -23.29
CA GLN A 28 10.18 19.54 -24.74
C GLN A 28 9.27 18.44 -25.33
N ASN A 29 8.93 17.40 -24.56
CA ASN A 29 8.07 16.30 -25.00
C ASN A 29 6.60 16.42 -24.58
N GLY A 30 6.21 17.49 -23.92
CA GLY A 30 4.85 17.66 -23.43
C GLY A 30 4.15 18.84 -24.06
N HIS A 31 3.60 18.70 -25.29
CA HIS A 31 2.42 19.44 -25.76
C HIS A 31 1.90 18.92 -27.12
N SER A 32 1.10 17.86 -27.06
CA SER A 32 -0.09 17.66 -27.91
C SER A 32 -0.81 16.41 -27.42
N GLY A 33 -1.97 16.57 -26.78
CA GLY A 33 -2.80 15.45 -26.38
C GLY A 33 -3.32 14.67 -27.60
N PRO A 34 -3.32 13.32 -27.57
CA PRO A 34 -4.05 12.54 -28.54
C PRO A 34 -5.30 11.91 -27.93
N SER A 35 -6.34 11.95 -28.76
CA SER A 35 -7.51 11.09 -28.75
C SER A 35 -7.16 9.62 -28.53
N ALA A 36 -8.06 8.91 -27.85
CA ALA A 36 -7.97 7.53 -27.39
C ALA A 36 -7.63 6.53 -28.51
N ARG A 37 -6.37 6.12 -28.56
CA ARG A 37 -5.83 4.80 -29.00
C ARG A 37 -4.32 4.85 -28.80
N GLU A 38 -3.89 4.65 -27.55
CA GLU A 38 -2.47 4.65 -27.18
C GLU A 38 -1.71 3.56 -27.95
N SER A 39 -0.97 4.00 -28.97
CA SER A 39 0.12 3.22 -29.55
C SER A 39 1.29 3.21 -28.56
N PRO A 40 2.06 2.11 -28.48
CA PRO A 40 3.19 2.01 -27.55
C PRO A 40 4.18 3.15 -27.80
N GLU A 41 4.45 3.94 -26.77
CA GLU A 41 5.40 5.06 -26.78
C GLU A 41 6.76 4.58 -27.31
N LYS A 42 7.15 5.07 -28.49
CA LYS A 42 8.46 4.84 -29.08
C LYS A 42 9.46 5.82 -28.47
N VAL A 43 10.17 5.42 -27.43
CA VAL A 43 11.37 6.12 -26.97
C VAL A 43 12.56 5.62 -27.80
N GLY A 44 12.69 6.13 -29.04
CA GLY A 44 13.76 5.75 -29.98
C GLY A 44 13.59 4.39 -30.69
N ASP A 45 14.69 3.86 -31.23
CA ASP A 45 14.75 2.61 -32.01
C ASP A 45 14.82 1.33 -31.14
N PHE A 46 14.29 1.37 -29.92
CA PHE A 46 14.37 0.26 -28.98
C PHE A 46 13.00 -0.15 -28.42
N HIS A 47 12.86 -1.43 -28.12
CA HIS A 47 11.81 -1.98 -27.29
C HIS A 47 12.34 -2.26 -25.88
N ILE A 48 11.50 -2.04 -24.87
CA ILE A 48 11.77 -2.38 -23.47
C ILE A 48 10.68 -3.35 -22.99
N CYS A 49 11.08 -4.49 -22.44
CA CYS A 49 10.13 -5.46 -21.88
C CYS A 49 9.75 -5.03 -20.46
N LYS A 50 8.48 -4.74 -20.21
CA LYS A 50 7.94 -4.42 -18.89
C LYS A 50 7.99 -5.57 -17.87
N MET A 51 8.26 -6.79 -18.33
CA MET A 51 8.29 -8.00 -17.47
C MET A 51 9.68 -8.31 -16.92
N CYS A 52 10.73 -8.09 -17.71
CA CYS A 52 12.12 -8.42 -17.34
C CYS A 52 13.10 -7.26 -17.54
N ASN A 53 12.63 -6.09 -17.96
CA ASN A 53 13.42 -4.90 -18.30
C ASN A 53 14.48 -5.09 -19.40
N HIS A 54 14.43 -6.20 -20.15
CA HIS A 54 15.30 -6.40 -21.29
C HIS A 54 15.04 -5.33 -22.37
N VAL A 55 16.12 -4.80 -22.95
CA VAL A 55 16.09 -3.77 -24.00
C VAL A 55 16.66 -4.35 -25.29
N TRP A 56 15.98 -4.16 -26.42
CA TRP A 56 16.47 -4.63 -27.73
C TRP A 56 16.12 -3.67 -28.87
N LYS A 57 16.95 -3.67 -29.92
CA LYS A 57 16.74 -2.84 -31.11
C LYS A 57 15.52 -3.30 -31.91
N ILE A 58 14.74 -2.35 -32.42
CA ILE A 58 13.63 -2.59 -33.33
C ILE A 58 14.19 -3.08 -34.68
N ARG A 59 13.73 -4.23 -35.16
CA ARG A 59 14.10 -4.74 -36.49
C ARG A 59 13.11 -4.22 -37.52
N LYS A 60 13.60 -3.71 -38.65
CA LYS A 60 12.74 -3.24 -39.76
C LYS A 60 11.75 -4.30 -40.25
N SER A 61 12.15 -5.57 -40.20
CA SER A 61 11.31 -6.71 -40.62
C SER A 61 10.23 -7.10 -39.61
N ASN A 62 10.35 -6.71 -38.34
CA ASN A 62 9.38 -7.05 -37.30
C ASN A 62 9.37 -5.96 -36.20
N PRO A 63 8.66 -4.85 -36.44
CA PRO A 63 8.65 -3.72 -35.52
C PRO A 63 7.80 -3.94 -34.25
N ASN A 64 7.07 -5.06 -34.15
CA ASN A 64 6.22 -5.39 -33.00
C ASN A 64 6.30 -6.90 -32.72
N PRO A 65 7.36 -7.38 -32.06
CA PRO A 65 7.52 -8.81 -31.79
C PRO A 65 6.39 -9.35 -30.91
N LYS A 66 5.94 -10.59 -31.19
CA LYS A 66 4.88 -11.26 -30.41
C LYS A 66 5.30 -11.58 -28.97
N SER A 67 6.60 -11.69 -28.70
CA SER A 67 7.14 -12.01 -27.38
C SER A 67 8.49 -11.32 -27.13
N CYS A 68 8.81 -11.12 -25.86
CA CYS A 68 10.13 -10.65 -25.45
C CYS A 68 11.20 -11.68 -25.83
N PRO A 69 12.32 -11.29 -26.47
CA PRO A 69 13.38 -12.23 -26.84
C PRO A 69 14.16 -12.81 -25.64
N SER A 70 14.07 -12.18 -24.46
CA SER A 70 14.77 -12.64 -23.25
C SER A 70 13.89 -13.52 -22.36
N CYS A 71 12.68 -13.08 -21.99
CA CYS A 71 11.80 -13.82 -21.09
C CYS A 71 10.63 -14.55 -21.78
N HIS A 72 10.53 -14.45 -23.12
CA HIS A 72 9.45 -15.03 -23.94
C HIS A 72 8.03 -14.58 -23.57
N SER A 73 7.87 -13.59 -22.71
CA SER A 73 6.55 -13.07 -22.34
C SER A 73 5.85 -12.44 -23.54
N THR A 74 4.59 -12.81 -23.75
CA THR A 74 3.70 -12.24 -24.77
C THR A 74 3.06 -10.92 -24.36
N ILE A 75 3.19 -10.54 -23.09
CA ILE A 75 2.63 -9.29 -22.52
C ILE A 75 3.73 -8.25 -22.25
N TRP A 76 4.87 -8.37 -22.92
CA TRP A 76 6.07 -7.56 -22.70
C TRP A 76 5.87 -6.06 -22.87
N ASN A 77 4.92 -5.62 -23.70
CA ASN A 77 4.57 -4.22 -23.94
C ASN A 77 3.14 -3.86 -23.48
N SER A 78 2.48 -4.71 -22.69
CA SER A 78 1.10 -4.42 -22.30
C SER A 78 1.00 -3.10 -21.53
N PRO A 79 0.09 -2.17 -21.90
CA PRO A 79 -0.09 -0.92 -21.16
C PRO A 79 -0.54 -1.18 -19.71
N ASN A 80 -1.29 -2.27 -19.50
CA ASN A 80 -1.84 -2.65 -18.20
C ASN A 80 -0.86 -3.46 -17.33
N ALA A 81 0.35 -3.74 -17.82
CA ALA A 81 1.36 -4.44 -17.03
C ALA A 81 1.82 -3.55 -15.89
N ARG A 82 1.70 -4.05 -14.66
CA ARG A 82 2.16 -3.36 -13.45
C ARG A 82 2.92 -4.31 -12.54
N LYS A 83 3.88 -3.76 -11.80
CA LYS A 83 4.63 -4.47 -10.76
C LYS A 83 3.80 -4.46 -9.48
N ILE A 84 3.62 -5.62 -8.86
CA ILE A 84 2.97 -5.76 -7.56
C ILE A 84 3.87 -6.52 -6.61
N ARG A 85 3.75 -6.23 -5.32
CA ARG A 85 4.51 -6.86 -4.24
C ARG A 85 3.55 -7.57 -3.30
N CYS A 86 3.87 -8.81 -2.93
CA CYS A 86 3.12 -9.55 -1.94
C CYS A 86 3.45 -8.99 -0.56
N ALA A 87 2.48 -8.42 0.13
CA ALA A 87 2.60 -7.98 1.52
C ALA A 87 2.98 -9.11 2.48
N ARG A 88 2.83 -10.39 2.08
CA ARG A 88 3.05 -11.55 2.96
C ARG A 88 4.45 -12.14 2.88
N CYS A 89 5.00 -12.24 1.68
CA CYS A 89 6.33 -12.84 1.46
C CYS A 89 7.33 -11.87 0.83
N GLY A 90 6.92 -10.63 0.56
CA GLY A 90 7.75 -9.63 -0.10
C GLY A 90 8.02 -9.88 -1.58
N HIS A 91 7.60 -11.02 -2.15
CA HIS A 91 7.83 -11.36 -3.56
C HIS A 91 7.19 -10.34 -4.49
N GLU A 92 7.94 -9.93 -5.52
CA GLU A 92 7.48 -8.98 -6.52
C GLU A 92 7.32 -9.66 -7.87
N TRP A 93 6.22 -9.36 -8.57
CA TRP A 93 6.00 -9.86 -9.92
C TRP A 93 5.22 -8.85 -10.76
N VAL A 94 5.29 -9.02 -12.08
CA VAL A 94 4.57 -8.18 -13.04
C VAL A 94 3.35 -8.96 -13.54
N THR A 95 2.20 -8.29 -13.60
CA THR A 95 0.95 -8.87 -14.10
C THR A 95 0.14 -7.86 -14.89
N ASN A 96 -0.66 -8.34 -15.84
CA ASN A 96 -1.68 -7.57 -16.54
C ASN A 96 -3.08 -7.71 -15.91
N LEU A 97 -3.26 -8.63 -14.97
CA LEU A 97 -4.54 -8.86 -14.29
C LEU A 97 -4.79 -7.75 -13.27
N LYS A 98 -5.97 -7.12 -13.24
CA LYS A 98 -6.30 -6.06 -12.27
C LYS A 98 -6.27 -6.54 -10.81
N HIS A 99 -6.65 -7.78 -10.56
CA HIS A 99 -6.55 -8.43 -9.25
C HIS A 99 -6.15 -9.90 -9.46
N PRO A 100 -4.85 -10.24 -9.47
CA PRO A 100 -4.45 -11.65 -9.49
C PRO A 100 -5.05 -12.38 -8.29
N ALA A 101 -5.41 -13.65 -8.47
CA ALA A 101 -6.10 -14.41 -7.44
C ALA A 101 -5.19 -14.85 -6.29
N VAL A 102 -3.90 -15.08 -6.58
CA VAL A 102 -2.91 -15.57 -5.60
C VAL A 102 -1.52 -15.03 -5.89
N CYS A 103 -0.70 -14.90 -4.84
CA CYS A 103 0.74 -14.69 -4.99
C CYS A 103 1.39 -15.94 -5.63
N PRO A 104 2.22 -15.80 -6.68
CA PRO A 104 2.87 -16.94 -7.33
C PRO A 104 3.89 -17.65 -6.43
N ASN A 105 4.45 -16.97 -5.43
CA ASN A 105 5.44 -17.53 -4.52
C ASN A 105 4.79 -18.24 -3.32
N CYS A 106 4.00 -17.54 -2.50
CA CYS A 106 3.42 -18.11 -1.28
C CYS A 106 1.98 -18.60 -1.42
N ARG A 107 1.36 -18.47 -2.61
CA ARG A 107 -0.04 -18.82 -2.89
C ARG A 107 -1.10 -18.09 -2.04
N SER A 108 -0.72 -17.01 -1.34
CA SER A 108 -1.67 -16.22 -0.57
C SER A 108 -2.70 -15.54 -1.47
N ARG A 109 -3.99 -15.66 -1.11
CA ARG A 109 -5.11 -14.95 -1.74
C ARG A 109 -5.24 -13.50 -1.27
N THR A 110 -4.56 -13.15 -0.18
CA THR A 110 -4.59 -11.82 0.46
C THR A 110 -3.21 -11.17 0.37
N TYR A 111 -2.59 -11.24 -0.82
CA TYR A 111 -1.24 -10.75 -1.04
C TYR A 111 -1.16 -9.21 -1.08
N ASP A 112 -2.28 -8.55 -1.36
CA ASP A 112 -2.45 -7.11 -1.46
C ASP A 112 -2.93 -6.47 -0.14
N LEU A 113 -3.46 -7.27 0.78
CA LEU A 113 -3.85 -6.79 2.11
C LEU A 113 -2.60 -6.51 2.97
N PRO A 114 -2.57 -5.39 3.70
CA PRO A 114 -1.45 -5.03 4.56
C PRO A 114 -1.21 -6.09 5.65
N THR A 115 0.06 -6.30 6.01
CA THR A 115 0.41 -7.02 7.25
C THR A 115 0.15 -6.13 8.44
N LEU A 116 -0.40 -6.71 9.50
CA LEU A 116 -0.64 -5.99 10.75
C LEU A 116 0.55 -6.23 11.66
N MET A 117 0.99 -5.16 12.30
CA MET A 117 1.91 -5.29 13.42
C MET A 117 1.10 -5.81 14.60
N VAL A 118 1.53 -6.90 15.21
CA VAL A 118 0.81 -7.49 16.34
C VAL A 118 1.73 -7.74 17.52
N ARG A 119 1.13 -7.86 18.71
CA ARG A 119 1.80 -8.17 19.97
C ARG A 119 1.13 -9.38 20.62
N CYS A 120 1.92 -10.35 21.04
CA CYS A 120 1.43 -11.49 21.81
C CYS A 120 1.08 -11.01 23.22
N LYS A 121 -0.15 -11.28 23.69
CA LYS A 121 -0.57 -10.98 25.07
C LYS A 121 0.14 -11.86 26.10
N ILE A 122 0.61 -13.05 25.70
CA ILE A 122 1.29 -14.01 26.58
C ILE A 122 2.76 -13.61 26.82
N CYS A 123 3.57 -13.47 25.76
CA CYS A 123 5.00 -13.18 25.90
C CYS A 123 5.41 -11.73 25.57
N GLY A 124 4.49 -10.90 25.07
CA GLY A 124 4.78 -9.51 24.72
C GLY A 124 5.56 -9.29 23.42
N ARG A 125 6.03 -10.35 22.73
CA ARG A 125 6.77 -10.22 21.45
C ARG A 125 5.90 -9.57 20.38
N ARG A 126 6.52 -8.75 19.53
CA ARG A 126 5.90 -8.10 18.37
C ARG A 126 6.34 -8.76 17.06
N TRP A 127 5.45 -8.91 16.09
CA TRP A 127 5.76 -9.44 14.75
C TRP A 127 4.72 -9.01 13.71
N GLU A 128 5.08 -9.04 12.43
CA GLU A 128 4.14 -8.78 11.34
C GLU A 128 3.35 -10.05 11.05
N ASP A 129 2.03 -9.96 11.20
CA ASP A 129 1.17 -11.11 10.98
C ASP A 129 0.39 -11.04 9.66
N ALA A 130 0.34 -12.22 9.06
CA ALA A 130 -0.51 -12.67 7.98
C ALA A 130 -1.99 -12.27 8.11
N MET A 131 -2.48 -12.49 9.32
CA MET A 131 -3.86 -12.69 9.73
C MET A 131 -4.69 -13.54 8.75
N ASN A 132 -4.03 -14.44 8.02
CA ASN A 132 -4.63 -15.28 6.98
C ASN A 132 -5.03 -16.68 7.47
N GLN A 133 -4.74 -17.01 8.73
CA GLN A 133 -5.07 -18.28 9.38
C GLN A 133 -6.01 -18.04 10.56
N SER A 134 -6.82 -19.05 10.91
CA SER A 134 -7.70 -19.01 12.09
C SER A 134 -6.91 -18.75 13.38
N ASP A 135 -5.67 -19.23 13.43
CA ASP A 135 -4.76 -19.07 14.57
C ASP A 135 -3.63 -18.11 14.22
N ALA A 136 -3.21 -17.30 15.19
CA ALA A 136 -1.99 -16.52 15.06
C ALA A 136 -0.79 -17.37 15.50
N THR A 137 0.34 -17.25 14.80
CA THR A 137 1.56 -17.96 15.19
C THR A 137 2.57 -16.95 15.73
N CYS A 138 2.66 -16.89 17.06
CA CYS A 138 3.70 -16.11 17.71
C CYS A 138 5.07 -16.78 17.48
N PRO A 139 6.10 -16.05 17.06
CA PRO A 139 7.46 -16.60 16.86
C PRO A 139 8.08 -17.21 18.13
N ASN A 140 7.56 -16.86 19.31
CA ASN A 140 8.06 -17.35 20.60
C ASN A 140 7.13 -18.38 21.26
N CYS A 141 5.81 -18.20 21.17
CA CYS A 141 4.84 -19.09 21.82
C CYS A 141 4.28 -20.17 20.87
N GLY A 142 4.56 -20.09 19.57
CA GLY A 142 3.90 -20.94 18.56
C GLY A 142 2.46 -20.51 18.30
N LYS A 143 1.59 -21.49 18.06
CA LYS A 143 0.17 -21.23 17.79
C LYS A 143 -0.53 -20.69 19.04
N ILE A 144 -1.20 -19.55 18.91
CA ILE A 144 -1.97 -18.91 19.97
C ILE A 144 -3.36 -18.53 19.45
N PRO A 145 -4.38 -18.52 20.32
CA PRO A 145 -5.70 -17.99 19.97
C PRO A 145 -5.59 -16.53 19.51
N ARG A 146 -6.44 -16.12 18.54
CA ARG A 146 -6.46 -14.74 18.05
C ARG A 146 -6.72 -13.71 19.16
N ASP A 147 -7.55 -14.03 20.13
CA ASP A 147 -7.84 -13.15 21.27
C ASP A 147 -6.62 -12.93 22.17
N SER A 148 -5.59 -13.77 22.04
CA SER A 148 -4.28 -13.62 22.69
C SER A 148 -3.32 -12.73 21.91
N VAL A 149 -3.79 -12.04 20.88
CA VAL A 149 -3.04 -11.09 20.06
C VAL A 149 -3.62 -9.69 20.22
N LYS A 150 -2.76 -8.68 20.36
CA LYS A 150 -3.11 -7.26 20.31
C LYS A 150 -2.60 -6.69 18.98
N ILE A 151 -3.49 -6.16 18.16
CA ILE A 151 -3.10 -5.41 16.95
C ILE A 151 -2.44 -4.11 17.42
N LEU A 152 -1.31 -3.77 16.83
CA LEU A 152 -0.59 -2.53 17.06
C LEU A 152 -0.67 -1.68 15.78
N PRO A 153 -0.82 -0.35 15.91
CA PRO A 153 -0.57 0.55 14.79
C PRO A 153 0.89 0.41 14.33
N ARG A 154 1.15 0.55 13.03
CA ARG A 154 2.53 0.60 12.53
C ARG A 154 3.14 1.92 12.97
N ILE A 155 4.28 1.85 13.66
CA ILE A 155 5.01 3.04 14.14
C ILE A 155 5.41 3.95 12.96
N GLU A 156 5.67 3.39 11.78
CA GLU A 156 5.98 4.14 10.56
C GLU A 156 4.85 5.09 10.15
N ASP A 157 3.59 4.75 10.43
CA ASP A 157 2.44 5.64 10.17
C ASP A 157 2.38 6.81 11.15
N MET A 158 3.00 6.67 12.33
CA MET A 158 3.03 7.68 13.40
C MET A 158 4.23 8.63 13.28
N VAL A 159 5.40 8.14 12.86
CA VAL A 159 6.64 8.94 12.83
C VAL A 159 6.82 9.71 11.51
N ALA A 160 6.17 9.28 10.42
CA ALA A 160 6.27 9.97 9.13
C ALA A 160 5.35 11.20 9.00
N ASN A 161 4.46 11.46 9.96
CA ASN A 161 3.45 12.52 9.85
C ASN A 161 3.43 13.48 11.06
N ASP A 162 4.51 14.24 11.28
CA ASP A 162 4.37 15.55 11.96
C ASP A 162 3.61 16.58 11.09
N LYS A 163 3.24 16.18 9.88
CA LYS A 163 2.30 16.86 8.99
C LYS A 163 1.25 15.87 8.51
N VAL A 164 0.42 15.34 9.41
CA VAL A 164 -0.87 14.77 8.99
C VAL A 164 -1.64 15.93 8.35
N GLU A 165 -1.59 16.05 7.01
CA GLU A 165 -2.50 16.97 6.33
C GLU A 165 -3.92 16.54 6.71
N PRO A 166 -4.74 17.45 7.26
CA PRO A 166 -6.12 17.13 7.57
C PRO A 166 -6.78 16.58 6.31
N ARG A 167 -7.44 15.43 6.45
CA ARG A 167 -8.15 14.81 5.31
C ARG A 167 -9.05 15.84 4.67
N LYS A 168 -8.84 16.10 3.38
CA LYS A 168 -9.66 17.05 2.60
C LYS A 168 -11.12 16.63 2.48
N LYS A 169 -11.45 15.38 2.82
CA LYS A 169 -12.80 14.85 2.75
C LYS A 169 -13.18 14.22 4.11
N PRO A 170 -14.30 14.65 4.72
CA PRO A 170 -14.79 14.04 5.96
C PRO A 170 -15.11 12.56 5.73
N LEU A 171 -14.88 11.73 6.75
CA LEU A 171 -15.30 10.33 6.73
C LEU A 171 -16.81 10.28 6.53
N SER A 172 -17.26 9.47 5.57
CA SER A 172 -18.68 9.14 5.40
C SER A 172 -18.85 7.64 5.60
N ILE A 173 -19.44 7.26 6.73
CA ILE A 173 -19.87 5.89 7.00
C ILE A 173 -21.36 5.85 6.68
N SER A 174 -21.78 4.98 5.76
CA SER A 174 -23.20 4.84 5.43
C SER A 174 -23.93 4.01 6.48
N ARG A 175 -25.27 4.07 6.48
CA ARG A 175 -26.09 3.22 7.35
C ARG A 175 -25.91 1.74 7.02
N GLU A 176 -25.77 1.41 5.73
CA GLU A 176 -25.50 0.06 5.25
C GLU A 176 -24.15 -0.47 5.76
N ASP A 177 -23.16 0.42 5.93
CA ASP A 177 -21.87 0.06 6.50
C ASP A 177 -21.99 -0.26 8.00
N VAL A 178 -22.78 0.51 8.75
CA VAL A 178 -23.08 0.23 10.17
C VAL A 178 -23.75 -1.13 10.33
N ASP A 179 -24.76 -1.42 9.52
CA ASP A 179 -25.46 -2.72 9.52
C ASP A 179 -24.54 -3.89 9.13
N SER A 180 -23.57 -3.64 8.26
CA SER A 180 -22.59 -4.65 7.85
C SER A 180 -21.54 -4.88 8.93
N LEU A 181 -21.16 -3.83 9.66
CA LEU A 181 -20.23 -3.87 10.79
C LEU A 181 -20.80 -4.63 11.99
N SER A 182 -22.07 -4.42 12.32
CA SER A 182 -22.74 -5.12 13.42
C SER A 182 -22.85 -6.64 13.18
N LYS A 183 -22.87 -7.06 11.91
CA LYS A 183 -22.89 -8.48 11.51
C LYS A 183 -21.52 -9.15 11.50
N GLN A 184 -20.43 -8.41 11.68
CA GLN A 184 -19.10 -9.02 11.71
C GLN A 184 -18.90 -9.79 13.03
N PRO A 185 -18.37 -11.03 12.98
CA PRO A 185 -18.32 -11.92 14.14
C PRO A 185 -17.25 -11.53 15.18
N ASP A 186 -16.25 -10.74 14.79
CA ASP A 186 -15.10 -10.40 15.62
C ASP A 186 -14.47 -9.06 15.18
N ASP A 187 -13.62 -8.51 16.04
CA ASP A 187 -12.93 -7.23 15.83
C ASP A 187 -12.06 -7.20 14.58
N TYR A 188 -11.45 -8.31 14.20
CA TYR A 188 -10.63 -8.36 13.00
C TYR A 188 -11.50 -8.28 11.74
N SER A 189 -12.62 -9.01 11.72
CA SER A 189 -13.59 -8.94 10.62
C SER A 189 -14.14 -7.52 10.46
N ARG A 190 -14.41 -6.81 11.57
CA ARG A 190 -14.71 -5.37 11.57
C ARG A 190 -13.57 -4.54 10.99
N PHE A 191 -12.34 -4.76 11.44
CA PHE A 191 -11.16 -4.04 10.97
C PHE A 191 -10.93 -4.18 9.47
N VAL A 192 -11.02 -5.39 8.93
CA VAL A 192 -10.89 -5.66 7.49
C VAL A 192 -11.99 -4.95 6.71
N TYR A 193 -13.23 -4.98 7.22
CA TYR A 193 -14.35 -4.28 6.60
C TYR A 193 -14.13 -2.76 6.58
N LEU A 194 -13.72 -2.16 7.70
CA LEU A 194 -13.44 -0.72 7.80
C LEU A 194 -12.34 -0.29 6.83
N ASN A 195 -11.25 -1.05 6.72
CA ASN A 195 -10.21 -0.76 5.72
C ASN A 195 -10.73 -0.89 4.29
N LYS A 196 -11.64 -1.84 4.02
CA LYS A 196 -12.23 -2.02 2.69
C LYS A 196 -13.09 -0.82 2.27
N ILE A 197 -13.77 -0.16 3.20
CA ILE A 197 -14.53 1.07 2.94
C ILE A 197 -13.64 2.34 2.99
N GLY A 198 -12.32 2.17 3.13
CA GLY A 198 -11.34 3.24 3.01
C GLY A 198 -10.95 3.94 4.31
N LEU A 199 -11.34 3.40 5.47
CA LEU A 199 -10.83 3.90 6.74
C LEU A 199 -9.37 3.50 6.93
N GLY A 200 -8.60 4.40 7.53
CA GLY A 200 -7.22 4.11 7.90
C GLY A 200 -7.14 3.14 9.07
N PRO A 201 -5.99 2.49 9.29
CA PRO A 201 -5.79 1.56 10.40
C PRO A 201 -6.16 2.15 11.78
N THR A 202 -5.75 3.40 12.05
CA THR A 202 -6.02 4.08 13.33
C THR A 202 -7.51 4.36 13.51
N GLU A 203 -8.18 4.85 12.46
CA GLU A 203 -9.61 5.16 12.50
C GLU A 203 -10.44 3.89 12.70
N ALA A 204 -10.04 2.80 12.04
CA ALA A 204 -10.64 1.50 12.21
C ALA A 204 -10.50 1.00 13.66
N ASP A 205 -9.31 1.15 14.27
CA ASP A 205 -9.09 0.77 15.68
C ASP A 205 -9.92 1.62 16.66
N ILE A 206 -10.02 2.93 16.42
CA ILE A 206 -10.89 3.83 17.21
C ILE A 206 -12.35 3.35 17.18
N LEU A 207 -12.90 3.07 15.99
CA LEU A 207 -14.30 2.65 15.84
C LEU A 207 -14.55 1.29 16.49
N ILE A 208 -13.67 0.32 16.30
CA ILE A 208 -13.83 -1.02 16.89
C ILE A 208 -13.85 -0.93 18.42
N ARG A 209 -12.94 -0.15 19.00
CA ARG A 209 -12.91 0.06 20.46
C ARG A 209 -14.17 0.74 20.97
N TYR A 210 -14.67 1.75 20.24
CA TYR A 210 -15.93 2.40 20.57
C TYR A 210 -17.11 1.42 20.49
N MET A 211 -17.18 0.58 19.45
CA MET A 211 -18.19 -0.47 19.30
C MET A 211 -18.13 -1.53 20.40
N ASN A 212 -16.95 -1.73 21.00
CA ASN A 212 -16.75 -2.58 22.17
C ASN A 212 -16.94 -1.80 23.49
N GLU A 213 -17.72 -0.72 23.45
CA GLU A 213 -18.13 0.10 24.60
C GLU A 213 -16.97 0.80 25.34
N GLN A 214 -15.79 0.90 24.71
CA GLN A 214 -14.69 1.66 25.29
C GLN A 214 -14.99 3.16 25.20
N LYS A 215 -14.79 3.89 26.31
CA LYS A 215 -15.06 5.33 26.36
C LYS A 215 -14.06 6.08 25.47
N PRO A 216 -14.47 7.14 24.75
CA PRO A 216 -13.58 7.93 23.89
C PRO A 216 -12.31 8.43 24.59
N VAL A 217 -12.40 8.80 25.88
CA VAL A 217 -11.24 9.25 26.68
C VAL A 217 -10.23 8.13 26.88
N ASP A 218 -10.69 6.91 27.17
CA ASP A 218 -9.82 5.75 27.36
C ASP A 218 -9.16 5.34 26.04
N ILE A 219 -9.89 5.43 24.93
CA ILE A 219 -9.35 5.20 23.57
C ILE A 219 -8.23 6.19 23.28
N ALA A 220 -8.47 7.48 23.52
CA ALA A 220 -7.49 8.54 23.30
C ALA A 220 -6.20 8.31 24.10
N LEU A 221 -6.32 7.97 25.39
CA LEU A 221 -5.19 7.68 26.26
C LEU A 221 -4.42 6.42 25.85
N GLU A 222 -5.11 5.34 25.47
CA GLU A 222 -4.45 4.09 25.09
C GLU A 222 -3.71 4.16 23.75
N LEU A 223 -4.23 4.95 22.82
CA LEU A 223 -3.65 5.12 21.48
C LEU A 223 -2.67 6.30 21.41
N ASP A 224 -2.56 7.09 22.47
CA ASP A 224 -1.74 8.30 22.52
C ASP A 224 -2.11 9.28 21.38
N ILE A 225 -3.42 9.55 21.23
CA ILE A 225 -3.96 10.43 20.19
C ILE A 225 -4.85 11.53 20.80
N PRO A 226 -4.95 12.71 20.15
CA PRO A 226 -5.83 13.77 20.62
C PRO A 226 -7.30 13.32 20.64
N LEU A 227 -8.01 13.66 21.73
CA LEU A 227 -9.43 13.33 21.89
C LEU A 227 -10.31 13.88 20.75
N GLY A 228 -9.93 15.01 20.14
CA GLY A 228 -10.62 15.56 18.97
C GLY A 228 -10.66 14.59 17.78
N ILE A 229 -9.55 13.91 17.50
CA ILE A 229 -9.46 12.92 16.41
C ILE A 229 -10.37 11.72 16.69
N VAL A 230 -10.47 11.31 17.96
CA VAL A 230 -11.38 10.23 18.38
C VAL A 230 -12.83 10.60 18.10
N PHE A 231 -13.26 11.81 18.47
CA PHE A 231 -14.62 12.27 18.20
C PHE A 231 -14.90 12.47 16.71
N GLU A 232 -13.96 13.05 15.95
CA GLU A 232 -14.09 13.21 14.50
C GLU A 232 -14.25 11.86 13.78
N THR A 233 -13.63 10.81 14.31
CA THR A 233 -13.74 9.45 13.78
C THR A 233 -15.08 8.80 14.14
N ILE A 234 -15.55 8.99 15.38
CA ILE A 234 -16.75 8.32 15.91
C ILE A 234 -18.05 9.03 15.49
N ALA A 235 -18.03 10.36 15.30
CA ALA A 235 -19.23 11.14 15.02
C ALA A 235 -20.00 10.65 13.77
N PRO A 236 -19.36 10.39 12.60
CA PRO A 236 -20.07 9.86 11.44
C PRO A 236 -20.73 8.49 11.70
N TYR A 237 -20.13 7.67 12.55
CA TYR A 237 -20.70 6.39 12.95
C TYR A 237 -21.95 6.58 13.84
N ILE A 238 -21.89 7.49 14.82
CA ILE A 238 -23.03 7.81 15.68
C ILE A 238 -24.18 8.36 14.84
N ASP A 239 -23.90 9.29 13.92
CA ASP A 239 -24.92 9.88 13.04
C ASP A 239 -25.59 8.82 12.16
N ALA A 240 -24.81 7.89 11.60
CA ALA A 240 -25.33 6.79 10.80
C ALA A 240 -26.14 5.78 11.64
N ALA A 241 -25.68 5.44 12.85
CA ALA A 241 -26.32 4.48 13.74
C ALA A 241 -27.59 5.04 14.43
N GLY A 242 -27.62 6.34 14.73
CA GLY A 242 -28.68 7.01 15.48
C GLY A 242 -29.92 7.40 14.68
N THR A 243 -29.95 7.15 13.37
CA THR A 243 -31.12 7.46 12.51
C THR A 243 -32.25 6.43 12.63
N GLU A 244 -32.49 5.90 13.82
CA GLU A 244 -33.77 5.25 14.13
C GLU A 244 -34.84 6.35 14.21
N VAL A 245 -35.43 6.63 13.04
CA VAL A 245 -36.56 7.54 12.88
C VAL A 245 -37.71 6.98 13.72
N ASN A 246 -37.91 7.57 14.90
CA ASN A 246 -39.16 7.45 15.66
C ASN A 246 -40.34 7.97 14.84
#